data_AF-A0A535YHA4-F1
#
_entry.id   AF-A0A535YHA4-F1
#
_cell.length_a   1.000
_cell.length_b   1.000
_cell.length_c   1.000
_cell.angle_alpha   90.00
_cell.angle_beta   90.00
_cell.angle_gamma   90.00
#
_symmetry.space_group_name_H-M   'P 1'
#
loop_
_entity.id
_entity.type
_entity.pdbx_description
1 polymer ?
#
loop_
_entity_poly.entity_id
_entity_poly.type
_entity_poly.pdbx_seq_one_letter_code
_entity_poly.pdbx_strand_id
1 'polypeptide(L)'
;MLDPAGLVAFQLPKALISRAFDWPIAAALLIAFVTHGNAIVPRHRLHVLMAALIAVVDLSAPFAADRYIAIFGDAENYAGLTFLIDMLLLYVATAVAVRAERDVLVLLGAAIAAGAVSIVYGLAQSFGLDPFGWETDPRARPFATFGNADHFGHFLSVLFGITLGLALALPERRGRVVSAVSVLGALAMSAIVATRATLLGIVAALIAAATIRRPTGRALIVGTVATAAVGVALAMTPLGQRVIGGASVNDRFALWDVALRATLARPLLGYGPDNFRAAFAAHRTIDSIPLLGVGPQATAHNWILDASATTGMIGLAALIALIAAGTIELWRLATSRPSVGVPLLLGWAAYWADGLVAAVSMAAAWYPWIALGSAVALRGARPAESAERRIPRWAIAVLAVIALVAAATGARAFQANRDAWSSEESTHLGDQGEALTFADRAAARDGGRADHWNRLGLALEALQRRSDAVDAYREATRHGPYEAVYWANLARALTRVAGSDPDRRDDAIAAARQATIVDPNAPVGHVVLAEIAIAFGRCELALSEATRAASLEPGHDALVGRAQSCR
;
A
#
# COMPACT_ATOMS: atom_id res chain seq x y z
N MET A 1 3.72 -9.59 10.66
CA MET A 1 5.13 -9.38 11.03
C MET A 1 5.45 -7.89 10.92
N LEU A 2 6.36 -7.40 11.76
CA LEU A 2 6.83 -6.01 11.85
C LEU A 2 8.32 -6.01 12.27
N ASP A 3 9.03 -4.91 12.03
CA ASP A 3 10.43 -4.69 12.43
C ASP A 3 10.55 -3.31 13.12
N PRO A 4 10.47 -3.23 14.46
CA PRO A 4 10.48 -1.94 15.16
C PRO A 4 11.83 -1.24 15.10
N ALA A 5 12.89 -1.93 14.66
CA ALA A 5 14.24 -1.39 14.51
C ALA A 5 14.56 -1.01 13.04
N GLY A 6 13.55 -0.91 12.19
CA GLY A 6 13.69 -0.58 10.77
C GLY A 6 12.88 0.66 10.40
N LEU A 7 13.37 1.40 9.40
CA LEU A 7 12.82 2.71 9.04
C LEU A 7 11.36 2.58 8.60
N VAL A 8 11.10 1.59 7.74
CA VAL A 8 9.76 1.15 7.42
C VAL A 8 9.42 -0.08 8.25
N ALA A 9 8.84 0.13 9.43
CA ALA A 9 8.62 -0.94 10.40
C ALA A 9 7.56 -1.98 9.99
N PHE A 10 6.60 -1.61 9.14
CA PHE A 10 5.42 -2.45 8.89
C PHE A 10 5.36 -3.04 7.50
N GLN A 11 5.48 -2.22 6.45
CA GLN A 11 5.15 -2.65 5.09
C GLN A 11 6.32 -3.42 4.46
N LEU A 12 7.54 -2.92 4.59
CA LEU A 12 8.72 -3.60 4.05
C LEU A 12 8.87 -5.04 4.57
N PRO A 13 8.79 -5.33 5.89
CA PRO A 13 8.91 -6.71 6.36
C PRO A 13 7.84 -7.62 5.76
N LYS A 14 6.60 -7.14 5.60
CA LYS A 14 5.53 -7.92 4.98
C LYS A 14 5.83 -8.21 3.51
N ALA A 15 6.26 -7.21 2.75
CA ALA A 15 6.59 -7.36 1.32
C ALA A 15 7.74 -8.34 1.12
N LEU A 16 8.81 -8.23 1.93
CA LEU A 16 9.97 -9.12 1.82
C LEU A 16 9.66 -10.57 2.21
N ILE A 17 8.84 -10.78 3.23
CA ILE A 17 8.43 -12.13 3.64
C ILE A 17 7.52 -12.76 2.60
N SER A 18 6.57 -12.00 2.06
CA SER A 18 5.70 -12.49 0.99
C SER A 18 6.55 -12.98 -0.20
N ARG A 19 7.50 -12.15 -0.65
CA ARG A 19 8.49 -12.52 -1.68
C ARG A 19 9.37 -13.71 -1.29
N ALA A 20 9.73 -13.86 -0.01
CA ALA A 20 10.50 -15.03 0.44
C ALA A 20 9.69 -16.33 0.33
N PHE A 21 8.36 -16.28 0.52
CA PHE A 21 7.48 -17.43 0.30
C PHE A 21 7.19 -17.69 -1.19
N ASP A 22 7.21 -16.65 -2.02
CA ASP A 22 7.00 -16.78 -3.46
C ASP A 22 8.00 -17.70 -4.14
N TRP A 23 9.29 -17.62 -3.79
CA TRP A 23 10.30 -18.45 -4.44
C TRP A 23 10.07 -19.96 -4.27
N PRO A 24 9.83 -20.49 -3.07
CA PRO A 24 9.40 -21.88 -2.88
C PRO A 24 8.09 -22.23 -3.62
N ILE A 25 7.10 -21.34 -3.60
CA ILE A 25 5.81 -21.57 -4.29
C ILE A 25 6.02 -21.66 -5.80
N ALA A 26 6.79 -20.75 -6.38
CA ALA A 26 7.15 -20.74 -7.80
C ALA A 26 7.95 -21.98 -8.19
N ALA A 27 8.92 -22.39 -7.37
CA ALA A 27 9.65 -23.64 -7.60
C ALA A 27 8.73 -24.86 -7.57
N ALA A 28 7.81 -24.94 -6.59
CA ALA A 28 6.84 -26.02 -6.50
C ALA A 28 5.90 -26.05 -7.72
N LEU A 29 5.42 -24.89 -8.18
CA LEU A 29 4.59 -24.77 -9.38
C LEU A 29 5.37 -25.15 -10.65
N LEU A 30 6.63 -24.75 -10.77
CA LEU A 30 7.48 -25.13 -11.89
C LEU A 30 7.73 -26.64 -11.92
N ILE A 31 8.04 -27.24 -10.77
CA ILE A 31 8.19 -28.70 -10.65
C ILE A 31 6.88 -29.39 -11.05
N ALA A 32 5.73 -28.93 -10.55
CA ALA A 32 4.42 -29.46 -10.90
C ALA A 32 4.15 -29.33 -12.41
N PHE A 33 4.50 -28.20 -13.02
CA PHE A 33 4.31 -27.96 -14.45
C PHE A 33 5.20 -28.85 -15.31
N VAL A 34 6.47 -29.03 -14.95
CA VAL A 34 7.38 -29.89 -15.73
C VAL A 34 7.01 -31.37 -15.59
N THR A 35 6.53 -31.79 -14.41
CA THR A 35 6.11 -33.18 -14.15
C THR A 35 4.76 -33.52 -14.81
N HIS A 36 3.76 -32.65 -14.71
CA HIS A 36 2.36 -32.94 -15.08
C HIS A 36 1.83 -32.05 -16.21
N GLY A 37 2.68 -31.23 -16.83
CA GLY A 37 2.31 -30.34 -17.93
C GLY A 37 1.34 -29.21 -17.52
N ASN A 38 0.71 -28.60 -18.53
CA ASN A 38 -0.27 -27.54 -18.33
C ASN A 38 -1.63 -28.02 -17.79
N ALA A 39 -1.83 -29.34 -17.68
CA ALA A 39 -3.07 -29.94 -17.16
C ALA A 39 -3.30 -29.64 -15.67
N ILE A 40 -2.25 -29.26 -14.92
CA ILE A 40 -2.37 -28.90 -13.51
C ILE A 40 -3.21 -27.64 -13.27
N VAL A 41 -3.27 -26.74 -14.27
CA VAL A 41 -4.00 -25.48 -14.17
C VAL A 41 -5.43 -25.69 -14.67
N PRO A 42 -6.46 -25.50 -13.84
CA PRO A 42 -7.85 -25.60 -14.29
C PRO A 42 -8.15 -24.58 -15.39
N ARG A 43 -8.81 -25.01 -16.46
CA ARG A 43 -9.22 -24.12 -17.55
C ARG A 43 -10.40 -23.27 -17.11
N HIS A 44 -10.21 -21.95 -17.12
CA HIS A 44 -11.25 -20.99 -16.76
C HIS A 44 -10.99 -19.62 -17.42
N ARG A 45 -12.07 -18.90 -17.78
CA ARG A 45 -11.99 -17.58 -18.44
C ARG A 45 -11.32 -16.48 -17.60
N LEU A 46 -11.29 -16.65 -16.28
CA LEU A 46 -10.65 -15.69 -15.36
C LEU A 46 -9.14 -15.55 -15.62
N HIS A 47 -8.47 -16.59 -16.13
CA HIS A 47 -7.04 -16.49 -16.50
C HIS A 47 -6.80 -15.44 -17.57
N VAL A 48 -7.73 -15.28 -18.52
CA VAL A 48 -7.62 -14.28 -19.60
C VAL A 48 -7.78 -12.87 -19.04
N LEU A 49 -8.76 -12.65 -18.15
CA LEU A 49 -8.95 -11.35 -17.51
C LEU A 49 -7.78 -10.99 -16.59
N MET A 50 -7.21 -11.99 -15.91
CA MET A 50 -6.03 -11.81 -15.09
C MET A 50 -4.82 -11.41 -15.94
N ALA A 51 -4.56 -12.15 -17.01
CA ALA A 51 -3.49 -11.83 -17.96
C ALA A 51 -3.67 -10.46 -18.60
N ALA A 52 -4.92 -10.06 -18.90
CA ALA A 52 -5.23 -8.73 -19.44
C ALA A 52 -4.93 -7.63 -18.42
N LEU A 53 -5.30 -7.80 -17.15
CA LEU A 53 -4.95 -6.85 -16.09
C LEU A 53 -3.42 -6.70 -16.01
N ILE A 54 -2.69 -7.81 -15.89
CA ILE A 54 -1.22 -7.79 -15.78
C ILE A 54 -0.58 -7.14 -16.99
N ALA A 55 -1.01 -7.51 -18.20
CA ALA A 55 -0.46 -6.92 -19.42
C ALA A 55 -0.64 -5.40 -19.47
N VAL A 56 -1.74 -4.87 -18.94
CA VAL A 56 -1.96 -3.41 -18.89
C VAL A 56 -1.11 -2.74 -17.81
N VAL A 57 -0.96 -3.37 -16.64
CA VAL A 57 -0.08 -2.84 -15.58
C VAL A 57 1.40 -2.89 -16.02
N ASP A 58 1.83 -3.96 -16.68
CA ASP A 58 3.17 -4.08 -17.27
C ASP A 58 3.38 -3.04 -18.37
N LEU A 59 2.34 -2.78 -19.19
CA LEU A 59 2.40 -1.78 -20.26
C LEU A 59 2.48 -0.34 -19.71
N SER A 60 1.92 -0.06 -18.53
CA SER A 60 2.00 1.28 -17.93
C SER A 60 3.35 1.57 -17.28
N ALA A 61 4.08 0.55 -16.81
CA ALA A 61 5.34 0.72 -16.08
C ALA A 61 6.47 1.46 -16.86
N PRO A 62 6.70 1.23 -18.17
CA PRO A 62 7.69 2.00 -18.95
C PRO A 62 7.39 3.50 -19.02
N PHE A 63 6.11 3.87 -18.93
CA PHE A 63 5.61 5.25 -18.94
C PHE A 63 5.41 5.82 -17.53
N ALA A 64 5.82 5.07 -16.50
CA ALA A 64 5.74 5.53 -15.14
C ALA A 64 6.53 6.81 -14.94
N ALA A 65 6.06 7.65 -14.03
CA ALA A 65 6.81 8.80 -13.55
C ALA A 65 8.16 8.31 -12.99
N ASP A 66 8.10 7.41 -12.01
CA ASP A 66 9.24 6.71 -11.45
C ASP A 66 9.17 5.20 -11.76
N ARG A 67 10.13 4.73 -12.56
CA ARG A 67 10.22 3.33 -12.97
C ARG A 67 10.65 2.40 -11.83
N TYR A 68 11.42 2.90 -10.87
CA TYR A 68 11.81 2.11 -9.70
C TYR A 68 10.59 1.85 -8.82
N ILE A 69 9.80 2.88 -8.56
CA ILE A 69 8.51 2.76 -7.84
C ILE A 69 7.55 1.85 -8.61
N ALA A 70 7.47 1.97 -9.94
CA ALA A 70 6.62 1.08 -10.73
C ALA A 70 6.95 -0.40 -10.55
N ILE A 71 8.24 -0.74 -10.41
CA ILE A 71 8.69 -2.13 -10.25
C ILE A 71 8.55 -2.60 -8.80
N PHE A 72 9.06 -1.82 -7.83
CA PHE A 72 9.24 -2.25 -6.45
C PHE A 72 8.18 -1.74 -5.47
N GLY A 73 7.44 -0.72 -5.87
CA GLY A 73 6.44 0.00 -5.09
C GLY A 73 7.00 1.17 -4.29
N ASP A 74 6.09 2.06 -3.89
CA ASP A 74 6.33 3.18 -2.99
C ASP A 74 6.65 2.68 -1.57
N ALA A 75 7.44 3.44 -0.81
CA ALA A 75 7.87 3.03 0.53
C ALA A 75 6.71 2.85 1.53
N GLU A 76 5.54 3.46 1.29
CA GLU A 76 4.35 3.30 2.13
C GLU A 76 3.47 2.11 1.73
N ASN A 77 3.58 1.63 0.49
CA ASN A 77 2.65 0.65 -0.09
C ASN A 77 3.30 -0.66 -0.51
N TYR A 78 4.48 -0.60 -1.15
CA TYR A 78 5.14 -1.72 -1.83
C TYR A 78 4.27 -2.43 -2.89
N ALA A 79 3.38 -1.69 -3.56
CA ALA A 79 2.36 -2.22 -4.46
C ALA A 79 2.74 -2.16 -5.96
N GLY A 80 4.04 -2.11 -6.28
CA GLY A 80 4.54 -2.14 -7.67
C GLY A 80 4.36 -3.50 -8.37
N LEU A 81 4.96 -3.67 -9.57
CA LEU A 81 4.86 -4.90 -10.37
C LEU A 81 5.28 -6.17 -9.63
N THR A 82 6.31 -6.08 -8.80
CA THR A 82 6.77 -7.22 -7.98
C THR A 82 5.69 -7.71 -7.02
N PHE A 83 4.85 -6.83 -6.48
CA PHE A 83 3.69 -7.21 -5.67
C PHE A 83 2.57 -7.82 -6.52
N LEU A 84 2.34 -7.33 -7.74
CA LEU A 84 1.38 -7.95 -8.65
C LEU A 84 1.79 -9.38 -9.03
N ILE A 85 3.10 -9.63 -9.21
CA ILE A 85 3.65 -10.96 -9.48
C ILE A 85 3.42 -11.90 -8.29
N ASP A 86 3.70 -11.45 -7.07
CA ASP A 86 3.41 -12.17 -5.82
C ASP A 86 1.93 -12.59 -5.76
N MET A 87 1.03 -11.62 -5.96
CA MET A 87 -0.40 -11.88 -5.95
C MET A 87 -0.88 -12.81 -7.08
N LEU A 88 -0.31 -12.73 -8.27
CA LEU A 88 -0.56 -13.67 -9.37
C LEU A 88 -0.10 -15.07 -9.00
N LEU A 89 1.09 -15.19 -8.41
CA LEU A 89 1.63 -16.47 -7.98
C LEU A 89 0.72 -17.12 -6.94
N LEU A 90 0.24 -16.34 -5.96
CA LEU A 90 -0.74 -16.78 -4.97
C LEU A 90 -2.05 -17.25 -5.62
N TYR A 91 -2.54 -16.54 -6.63
CA TYR A 91 -3.72 -16.95 -7.40
C TYR A 91 -3.52 -18.29 -8.12
N VAL A 92 -2.41 -18.45 -8.86
CA VAL A 92 -2.11 -19.68 -9.59
C VAL A 92 -1.87 -20.85 -8.61
N ALA A 93 -1.10 -20.62 -7.55
CA ALA A 93 -0.86 -21.59 -6.50
C ALA A 93 -2.17 -22.09 -5.89
N THR A 94 -3.07 -21.17 -5.56
CA THR A 94 -4.41 -21.52 -5.04
C THR A 94 -5.21 -22.31 -6.07
N ALA A 95 -5.22 -21.89 -7.34
CA ALA A 95 -5.95 -22.55 -8.42
C ALA A 95 -5.48 -24.01 -8.66
N VAL A 96 -4.18 -24.27 -8.48
CA VAL A 96 -3.55 -25.58 -8.65
C VAL A 96 -3.69 -26.46 -7.40
N ALA A 97 -3.48 -25.88 -6.21
CA ALA A 97 -3.42 -26.60 -4.94
C ALA A 97 -4.80 -27.01 -4.41
N VAL A 98 -5.82 -26.16 -4.58
CA VAL A 98 -7.18 -26.47 -4.10
C VAL A 98 -7.77 -27.59 -4.95
N ARG A 99 -8.09 -28.73 -4.34
CA ARG A 99 -8.71 -29.90 -5.00
C ARG A 99 -10.14 -30.13 -4.52
N ALA A 100 -10.48 -29.70 -3.31
CA ALA A 100 -11.78 -29.86 -2.68
C ALA A 100 -12.14 -28.66 -1.78
N GLU A 101 -13.40 -28.62 -1.31
CA GLU A 101 -13.89 -27.57 -0.40
C GLU A 101 -13.08 -27.48 0.89
N ARG A 102 -12.63 -28.62 1.41
CA ARG A 102 -11.80 -28.68 2.63
C ARG A 102 -10.51 -27.87 2.50
N ASP A 103 -9.92 -27.81 1.30
CA ASP A 103 -8.65 -27.10 1.08
C ASP A 103 -8.88 -25.58 1.17
N VAL A 104 -10.04 -25.11 0.68
CA VAL A 104 -10.46 -23.71 0.89
C VAL A 104 -10.73 -23.43 2.37
N LEU A 105 -11.36 -24.36 3.08
CA LEU A 105 -11.60 -24.19 4.53
C LEU A 105 -10.30 -24.11 5.34
N VAL A 106 -9.23 -24.79 4.92
CA VAL A 106 -7.90 -24.63 5.54
C VAL A 106 -7.37 -23.21 5.35
N LEU A 107 -7.47 -22.66 4.13
CA LEU A 107 -7.05 -21.28 3.83
C LEU A 107 -7.85 -20.25 4.65
N LEU A 108 -9.18 -20.41 4.72
CA LEU A 108 -10.04 -19.54 5.53
C LEU A 108 -9.77 -19.70 7.03
N GLY A 109 -9.50 -20.93 7.49
CA GLY A 109 -9.12 -21.20 8.88
C GLY A 109 -7.80 -20.51 9.27
N ALA A 110 -6.81 -20.50 8.36
CA ALA A 110 -5.56 -19.76 8.57
C ALA A 110 -5.80 -18.25 8.69
N ALA A 111 -6.69 -17.67 7.87
CA ALA A 111 -7.08 -16.27 7.97
C ALA A 111 -7.77 -15.94 9.31
N ILE A 112 -8.62 -16.84 9.82
CA ILE A 112 -9.26 -16.68 11.14
C ILE A 112 -8.24 -16.76 12.27
N ALA A 113 -7.29 -17.70 12.20
CA ALA A 113 -6.24 -17.82 13.20
C ALA A 113 -5.35 -16.57 13.24
N ALA A 114 -4.92 -16.07 12.07
CA ALA A 114 -4.18 -14.82 11.95
C ALA A 114 -5.00 -13.62 12.46
N GLY A 115 -6.31 -13.62 12.20
CA GLY A 115 -7.24 -12.61 12.69
C GLY A 115 -7.36 -12.61 14.21
N ALA A 116 -7.47 -13.78 14.84
CA ALA A 116 -7.51 -13.92 16.30
C ALA A 116 -6.23 -13.36 16.96
N VAL A 117 -5.05 -13.71 16.43
CA VAL A 117 -3.77 -13.17 16.92
C VAL A 117 -3.73 -11.65 16.78
N SER A 118 -4.19 -11.13 15.64
CA SER A 118 -4.19 -9.68 15.37
C SER A 118 -5.17 -8.92 16.26
N ILE A 119 -6.36 -9.48 16.52
CA ILE A 119 -7.34 -8.91 17.46
C ILE A 119 -6.79 -8.90 18.88
N VAL A 120 -6.15 -9.99 19.34
CA VAL A 120 -5.53 -10.04 20.67
C VAL A 120 -4.44 -8.98 20.80
N TYR A 121 -3.57 -8.82 19.79
CA TYR A 121 -2.55 -7.78 19.84
C TYR A 121 -3.15 -6.36 19.78
N GLY A 122 -4.15 -6.12 18.93
CA GLY A 122 -4.88 -4.85 18.89
C GLY A 122 -5.59 -4.52 20.21
N LEU A 123 -6.09 -5.53 20.94
CA LEU A 123 -6.63 -5.35 22.28
C LEU A 123 -5.53 -4.97 23.28
N ALA A 124 -4.39 -5.67 23.27
CA ALA A 124 -3.24 -5.31 24.12
C ALA A 124 -2.81 -3.85 23.89
N GLN A 125 -2.74 -3.42 22.63
CA GLN A 125 -2.50 -2.02 22.26
C GLN A 125 -3.53 -1.05 22.86
N SER A 126 -4.82 -1.37 22.76
CA SER A 126 -5.89 -0.52 23.32
C SER A 126 -5.82 -0.36 24.84
N PHE A 127 -5.25 -1.34 25.55
CA PHE A 127 -5.04 -1.29 26.99
C PHE A 127 -3.68 -0.68 27.40
N GLY A 128 -2.87 -0.22 26.45
CA GLY A 128 -1.53 0.32 26.73
C GLY A 128 -0.51 -0.77 27.12
N LEU A 129 -0.76 -2.01 26.71
CA LEU A 129 0.13 -3.16 26.92
C LEU A 129 1.01 -3.45 25.69
N ASP A 130 1.21 -2.46 24.80
CA ASP A 130 2.09 -2.62 23.64
C ASP A 130 3.55 -2.68 24.11
N PRO A 131 4.32 -3.73 23.78
CA PRO A 131 5.74 -3.81 24.14
C PRO A 131 6.62 -2.81 23.36
N PHE A 132 6.09 -2.12 22.35
CA PHE A 132 6.84 -1.20 21.50
C PHE A 132 6.40 0.27 21.68
N GLY A 133 7.36 1.19 21.65
CA GLY A 133 7.12 2.63 21.64
C GLY A 133 6.97 3.16 20.21
N TRP A 134 5.74 3.28 19.73
CA TRP A 134 5.45 3.83 18.41
C TRP A 134 5.31 5.35 18.44
N GLU A 135 5.61 6.00 17.31
CA GLU A 135 5.42 7.45 17.14
C GLU A 135 3.94 7.85 17.29
N THR A 136 3.03 7.01 16.78
CA THR A 136 1.58 7.17 16.96
C THR A 136 1.09 6.35 18.15
N ASP A 137 0.39 6.98 19.10
CA ASP A 137 -0.21 6.28 20.25
C ASP A 137 -1.30 5.28 19.79
N PRO A 138 -1.09 3.95 19.95
CA PRO A 138 -2.01 2.95 19.47
C PRO A 138 -3.23 2.77 20.38
N ARG A 139 -3.28 3.40 21.57
CA ARG A 139 -4.39 3.21 22.53
C ARG A 139 -5.73 3.68 21.99
N ALA A 140 -5.73 4.83 21.31
CA ALA A 140 -6.95 5.42 20.76
C ALA A 140 -7.42 4.73 19.47
N ARG A 141 -6.48 4.26 18.65
CA ARG A 141 -6.75 3.58 17.37
C ARG A 141 -5.73 2.46 17.17
N PRO A 142 -5.95 1.28 17.75
CA PRO A 142 -5.01 0.18 17.62
C PRO A 142 -4.89 -0.24 16.15
N PHE A 143 -3.68 -0.62 15.75
CA PHE A 143 -3.36 -1.02 14.38
C PHE A 143 -2.73 -2.42 14.31
N ALA A 144 -2.62 -3.12 15.44
CA ALA A 144 -1.98 -4.42 15.59
C ALA A 144 -0.65 -4.48 14.82
N THR A 145 -0.45 -5.52 14.00
CA THR A 145 0.76 -5.63 13.18
C THR A 145 0.67 -4.91 11.82
N PHE A 146 -0.38 -4.11 11.59
CA PHE A 146 -0.66 -3.46 10.31
C PHE A 146 -0.01 -2.08 10.17
N GLY A 147 0.38 -1.45 11.27
CA GLY A 147 1.05 -0.14 11.30
C GLY A 147 0.16 1.07 11.00
N ASN A 148 -1.07 0.82 10.54
CA ASN A 148 -2.08 1.83 10.31
C ASN A 148 -3.46 1.26 10.69
N ALA A 149 -4.25 2.04 11.41
CA ALA A 149 -5.58 1.64 11.86
C ALA A 149 -6.52 1.37 10.68
N ASP A 150 -6.43 2.13 9.58
CA ASP A 150 -7.21 1.95 8.36
C ASP A 150 -6.86 0.60 7.70
N HIS A 151 -5.58 0.24 7.64
CA HIS A 151 -5.13 -1.06 7.11
C HIS A 151 -5.61 -2.23 7.96
N PHE A 152 -5.60 -2.08 9.30
CA PHE A 152 -6.15 -3.10 10.19
C PHE A 152 -7.67 -3.22 10.04
N GLY A 153 -8.35 -2.08 9.91
CA GLY A 153 -9.77 -1.99 9.62
C GLY A 153 -10.16 -2.73 8.33
N HIS A 154 -9.40 -2.58 7.25
CA HIS A 154 -9.65 -3.28 5.98
C HIS A 154 -9.53 -4.79 6.13
N PHE A 155 -8.52 -5.26 6.87
CA PHE A 155 -8.41 -6.68 7.20
C PHE A 155 -9.59 -7.18 8.05
N LEU A 156 -10.05 -6.39 9.02
CA LEU A 156 -11.19 -6.75 9.87
C LEU A 156 -12.50 -6.83 9.08
N SER A 157 -12.72 -5.97 8.07
CA SER A 157 -13.91 -6.05 7.21
C SER A 157 -13.90 -7.34 6.37
N VAL A 158 -12.75 -7.72 5.81
CA VAL A 158 -12.58 -9.01 5.12
C VAL A 158 -12.80 -10.19 6.06
N LEU A 159 -12.19 -10.17 7.25
CA LEU A 159 -12.34 -11.21 8.27
C LEU A 159 -13.80 -11.35 8.70
N PHE A 160 -14.51 -10.23 8.89
CA PHE A 160 -15.95 -10.22 9.18
C PHE A 160 -16.74 -10.92 8.08
N GLY A 161 -16.51 -10.57 6.80
CA GLY A 161 -17.19 -11.21 5.67
C GLY A 161 -16.95 -12.73 5.62
N ILE A 162 -15.70 -13.17 5.78
CA ILE A 162 -15.34 -14.61 5.82
C ILE A 162 -16.06 -15.32 6.96
N THR A 163 -15.94 -14.80 8.18
CA THR A 163 -16.47 -15.46 9.39
C THR A 163 -18.00 -15.44 9.43
N LEU A 164 -18.63 -14.36 8.93
CA LEU A 164 -20.08 -14.31 8.76
C LEU A 164 -20.54 -15.37 7.76
N GLY A 165 -19.87 -15.48 6.61
CA GLY A 165 -20.24 -16.46 5.60
C GLY A 165 -20.09 -17.91 6.08
N LEU A 166 -19.04 -18.21 6.86
CA LEU A 166 -18.85 -19.53 7.48
C LEU A 166 -19.90 -19.81 8.55
N ALA A 167 -20.20 -18.83 9.42
CA ALA A 167 -21.26 -18.96 10.43
C ALA A 167 -22.63 -19.23 9.79
N LEU A 168 -22.88 -18.66 8.61
CA LEU A 168 -24.10 -18.86 7.86
C LEU A 168 -24.13 -20.22 7.14
N ALA A 169 -23.04 -20.63 6.49
CA ALA A 169 -23.07 -21.68 5.47
C ALA A 169 -22.42 -23.02 5.86
N LEU A 170 -21.65 -23.08 6.96
CA LEU A 170 -21.07 -24.35 7.41
C LEU A 170 -22.15 -25.33 7.89
N PRO A 171 -22.08 -26.61 7.49
CA PRO A 171 -23.03 -27.62 7.98
C PRO A 171 -22.79 -27.95 9.46
N GLU A 172 -21.52 -28.01 9.87
CA GLU A 172 -21.13 -28.41 11.21
C GLU A 172 -21.45 -27.32 12.26
N ARG A 173 -22.14 -27.71 13.34
CA ARG A 173 -22.52 -26.79 14.43
C ARG A 173 -21.29 -26.17 15.11
N ARG A 174 -20.23 -26.96 15.35
CA ARG A 174 -19.01 -26.47 16.01
C ARG A 174 -18.33 -25.38 15.18
N GLY A 175 -18.13 -25.63 13.88
CA GLY A 175 -17.58 -24.64 12.95
C GLY A 175 -18.41 -23.34 12.89
N ARG A 176 -19.75 -23.44 12.91
CA ARG A 176 -20.62 -22.25 12.98
C ARG A 176 -20.45 -21.45 14.27
N VAL A 177 -20.33 -22.11 15.42
CA VAL A 177 -20.13 -21.42 16.70
C VAL A 177 -18.78 -20.71 16.74
N VAL A 178 -17.70 -21.37 16.32
CA VAL A 178 -16.37 -20.75 16.23
C VAL A 178 -16.39 -19.53 15.30
N SER A 179 -17.06 -19.66 14.15
CA SER A 179 -17.22 -18.57 13.20
C SER A 179 -18.04 -17.41 13.78
N ALA A 180 -19.13 -17.70 14.50
CA ALA A 180 -19.96 -16.67 15.14
C ALA A 180 -19.20 -15.92 16.25
N VAL A 181 -18.38 -16.60 17.06
CA VAL A 181 -17.50 -15.94 18.03
C VAL A 181 -16.48 -15.06 17.32
N SER A 182 -15.93 -15.53 16.19
CA SER A 182 -14.98 -14.75 15.39
C SER A 182 -15.63 -13.50 14.77
N VAL A 183 -16.91 -13.57 14.35
CA VAL A 183 -17.70 -12.41 13.90
C VAL A 183 -17.80 -11.37 15.02
N LEU A 184 -18.13 -11.79 16.25
CA LEU A 184 -18.23 -10.87 17.38
C LEU A 184 -16.88 -10.23 17.72
N GLY A 185 -15.79 -11.00 17.67
CA GLY A 185 -14.43 -10.48 17.86
C GLY A 185 -14.05 -9.45 16.81
N ALA A 186 -14.32 -9.73 15.53
CA ALA A 186 -14.06 -8.79 14.43
C ALA A 186 -14.89 -7.51 14.56
N LEU A 187 -16.18 -7.60 14.93
CA LEU A 187 -17.04 -6.44 15.17
C LEU A 187 -16.57 -5.60 16.36
N ALA A 188 -16.25 -6.24 17.49
CA ALA A 188 -15.77 -5.55 18.69
C ALA A 188 -14.45 -4.81 18.40
N MET A 189 -13.51 -5.47 17.72
CA MET A 189 -12.25 -4.82 17.33
C MET A 189 -12.49 -3.68 16.34
N SER A 190 -13.39 -3.86 15.36
CA SER A 190 -13.74 -2.81 14.39
C SER A 190 -14.34 -1.57 15.07
N ALA A 191 -15.13 -1.76 16.12
CA ALA A 191 -15.70 -0.68 16.91
C ALA A 191 -14.63 0.12 17.67
N ILE A 192 -13.57 -0.54 18.13
CA ILE A 192 -12.42 0.09 18.82
C ILE A 192 -11.52 0.82 17.80
N VAL A 193 -11.16 0.17 16.69
CA VAL A 193 -10.31 0.74 15.62
C VAL A 193 -10.97 1.98 14.98
N ALA A 194 -12.30 1.94 14.90
CA ALA A 194 -13.16 3.06 14.54
C ALA A 194 -12.91 3.64 13.14
N THR A 195 -12.71 2.77 12.15
CA THR A 195 -12.48 3.08 10.73
C THR A 195 -13.78 3.10 9.94
N ARG A 196 -14.02 4.21 9.23
CA ARG A 196 -15.24 4.39 8.42
C ARG A 196 -15.34 3.40 7.26
N ALA A 197 -14.22 3.11 6.60
CA ALA A 197 -14.15 2.15 5.50
C ALA A 197 -14.57 0.74 5.91
N THR A 198 -14.18 0.32 7.13
CA THR A 198 -14.56 -0.97 7.70
C THR A 198 -16.06 -1.13 7.86
N LEU A 199 -16.76 -0.05 8.24
CA LEU A 199 -18.23 -0.06 8.29
C LEU A 199 -18.83 -0.31 6.92
N LEU A 200 -18.30 0.33 5.87
CA LEU A 200 -18.75 0.13 4.49
C LEU A 200 -18.52 -1.33 4.04
N GLY A 201 -17.37 -1.91 4.39
CA GLY A 201 -17.09 -3.33 4.15
C GLY A 201 -18.05 -4.28 4.89
N ILE A 202 -18.34 -4.01 6.17
CA ILE A 202 -19.31 -4.78 6.98
C ILE A 202 -20.71 -4.71 6.37
N VAL A 203 -21.17 -3.52 5.99
CA VAL A 203 -22.49 -3.31 5.36
C VAL A 203 -22.57 -4.04 4.03
N ALA A 204 -21.52 -3.98 3.19
CA ALA A 204 -21.48 -4.69 1.93
C ALA A 204 -21.55 -6.22 2.11
N ALA A 205 -20.85 -6.78 3.10
CA ALA A 205 -20.95 -8.21 3.44
C ALA A 205 -22.36 -8.61 3.89
N LEU A 206 -23.04 -7.77 4.68
CA LEU A 206 -24.43 -8.01 5.11
C LEU A 206 -25.41 -7.96 3.93
N ILE A 207 -25.26 -6.97 3.03
CA ILE A 207 -26.07 -6.88 1.80
C ILE A 207 -25.85 -8.12 0.92
N ALA A 208 -24.59 -8.52 0.71
CA ALA A 208 -24.26 -9.72 -0.05
C ALA A 208 -24.88 -10.98 0.60
N ALA A 209 -24.85 -11.11 1.93
CA ALA A 209 -25.48 -12.22 2.64
C ALA A 209 -27.00 -12.30 2.39
N ALA A 210 -27.69 -11.15 2.44
CA ALA A 210 -29.13 -11.04 2.21
C ALA A 210 -29.54 -11.36 0.76
N THR A 211 -28.67 -11.08 -0.20
CA THR A 211 -28.95 -11.33 -1.62
C THR A 211 -28.80 -12.83 -1.99
N ILE A 212 -27.86 -13.55 -1.38
CA ILE A 212 -27.61 -14.98 -1.67
C ILE A 212 -28.72 -15.85 -1.06
N ARG A 213 -29.16 -15.53 0.15
CA ARG A 213 -30.25 -16.23 0.83
C ARG A 213 -31.49 -15.37 0.76
N ARG A 214 -32.44 -15.67 -0.14
CA ARG A 214 -33.77 -15.03 -0.10
C ARG A 214 -34.39 -15.31 1.27
N PRO A 215 -34.45 -14.33 2.19
CA PRO A 215 -34.91 -14.59 3.54
C PRO A 215 -36.42 -14.85 3.50
N THR A 216 -36.88 -15.85 4.23
CA THR A 216 -38.32 -16.02 4.50
C THR A 216 -38.78 -14.97 5.51
N GLY A 217 -40.08 -14.67 5.61
CA GLY A 217 -40.59 -13.54 6.41
C GLY A 217 -40.02 -13.43 7.83
N ARG A 218 -39.90 -14.54 8.57
CA ARG A 218 -39.29 -14.55 9.91
C ARG A 218 -37.77 -14.28 9.89
N ALA A 219 -37.05 -14.82 8.90
CA ALA A 219 -35.62 -14.57 8.74
C ALA A 219 -35.33 -13.13 8.33
N LEU A 220 -36.24 -12.49 7.57
CA LEU A 220 -36.15 -11.07 7.25
C LEU A 220 -36.32 -10.22 8.50
N ILE A 221 -37.32 -10.51 9.35
CA ILE A 221 -37.52 -9.79 10.62
C ILE A 221 -36.30 -9.95 11.52
N VAL A 222 -35.83 -11.18 11.74
CA VAL A 222 -34.65 -11.44 12.58
C VAL A 222 -33.39 -10.78 12.00
N GLY A 223 -33.18 -10.83 10.68
CA GLY A 223 -32.04 -10.19 10.01
C GLY A 223 -32.08 -8.67 10.11
N THR A 224 -33.24 -8.05 9.91
CA THR A 224 -33.43 -6.61 10.06
C THR A 224 -33.22 -6.19 11.51
N VAL A 225 -33.79 -6.91 12.49
CA VAL A 225 -33.59 -6.62 13.92
C VAL A 225 -32.13 -6.80 14.32
N ALA A 226 -31.46 -7.86 13.87
CA ALA A 226 -30.04 -8.08 14.15
C ALA A 226 -29.16 -6.98 13.51
N THR A 227 -29.43 -6.60 12.26
CA THR A 227 -28.71 -5.50 11.59
C THR A 227 -28.94 -4.17 12.28
N ALA A 228 -30.19 -3.88 12.68
CA ALA A 228 -30.53 -2.69 13.45
C ALA A 228 -29.84 -2.70 14.83
N ALA A 229 -29.80 -3.84 15.52
CA ALA A 229 -29.12 -3.99 16.79
C ALA A 229 -27.60 -3.79 16.66
N VAL A 230 -26.96 -4.35 15.62
CA VAL A 230 -25.55 -4.07 15.31
C VAL A 230 -25.35 -2.59 14.99
N GLY A 231 -26.24 -2.00 14.19
CA GLY A 231 -26.20 -0.57 13.86
C GLY A 231 -26.28 0.32 15.10
N VAL A 232 -27.22 0.04 16.01
CA VAL A 232 -27.37 0.76 17.28
C VAL A 232 -26.15 0.55 18.18
N ALA A 233 -25.66 -0.69 18.31
CA ALA A 233 -24.47 -0.98 19.10
C ALA A 233 -23.24 -0.22 18.55
N LEU A 234 -23.05 -0.20 17.23
CA LEU A 234 -21.96 0.56 16.60
C LEU A 234 -22.16 2.07 16.74
N ALA A 235 -23.39 2.58 16.71
CA ALA A 235 -23.69 4.00 16.93
C ALA A 235 -23.19 4.51 18.30
N MET A 236 -23.17 3.65 19.31
CA MET A 236 -22.69 3.95 20.67
C MET A 236 -21.16 3.84 20.83
N THR A 237 -20.44 3.41 19.80
CA THR A 237 -18.98 3.23 19.83
C THR A 237 -18.26 4.43 19.22
N PRO A 238 -16.93 4.58 19.40
CA PRO A 238 -16.16 5.63 18.72
C PRO A 238 -16.35 5.63 17.20
N LEU A 239 -16.58 4.45 16.59
CA LEU A 239 -16.93 4.32 15.18
C LEU A 239 -18.23 5.06 14.83
N GLY A 240 -19.29 4.82 15.61
CA GLY A 240 -20.59 5.48 15.45
C GLY A 240 -20.50 6.99 15.64
N GLN A 241 -19.78 7.43 16.66
CA GLN A 241 -19.55 8.85 16.92
C GLN A 241 -18.77 9.53 15.78
N ARG A 242 -17.84 8.84 15.13
CA ARG A 242 -17.16 9.37 13.93
C ARG A 242 -18.06 9.51 12.72
N VAL A 243 -19.06 8.64 12.58
CA VAL A 243 -20.05 8.73 11.49
C VAL A 243 -21.03 9.86 11.78
N ILE A 244 -21.54 9.95 13.02
CA ILE A 244 -22.54 10.95 13.45
C ILE A 244 -21.91 12.35 13.55
N GLY A 245 -20.70 12.45 14.08
CA GLY A 245 -20.00 13.70 14.36
C GLY A 245 -19.44 14.41 13.12
N GLY A 246 -19.72 13.90 11.91
CA GLY A 246 -19.45 14.62 10.66
C GLY A 246 -17.98 15.01 10.43
N ALA A 247 -17.00 14.29 11.00
CA ALA A 247 -15.59 14.64 10.80
C ALA A 247 -15.30 14.74 9.30
N SER A 248 -14.59 15.81 8.91
CA SER A 248 -14.39 16.26 7.53
C SER A 248 -14.27 15.09 6.54
N VAL A 249 -15.16 15.06 5.53
CA VAL A 249 -15.00 14.24 4.31
C VAL A 249 -14.32 15.09 3.22
N ASN A 250 -14.08 16.37 3.50
CA ASN A 250 -13.53 17.32 2.55
C ASN A 250 -12.08 16.99 2.20
N ASP A 251 -11.34 16.35 3.12
CA ASP A 251 -10.02 15.78 2.85
C ASP A 251 -10.07 14.76 1.71
N ARG A 252 -11.02 13.80 1.75
CA ARG A 252 -11.20 12.81 0.69
C ARG A 252 -11.61 13.45 -0.63
N PHE A 253 -12.52 14.42 -0.62
CA PHE A 253 -12.91 15.12 -1.84
C PHE A 253 -11.75 15.90 -2.47
N ALA A 254 -10.93 16.58 -1.67
CA ALA A 254 -9.74 17.28 -2.15
C ALA A 254 -8.74 16.31 -2.78
N LEU A 255 -8.50 15.17 -2.14
CA LEU A 255 -7.63 14.12 -2.67
C LEU A 255 -8.17 13.52 -3.97
N TRP A 256 -9.49 13.30 -4.05
CA TRP A 256 -10.15 12.78 -5.24
C TRP A 256 -10.14 13.76 -6.42
N ASP A 257 -10.24 15.06 -6.15
CA ASP A 257 -10.05 16.09 -7.19
C ASP A 257 -8.64 16.02 -7.79
N VAL A 258 -7.60 15.90 -6.95
CA VAL A 258 -6.22 15.73 -7.40
C VAL A 258 -6.04 14.44 -8.22
N ALA A 259 -6.59 13.32 -7.75
CA ALA A 259 -6.55 12.05 -8.47
C ALA A 259 -7.25 12.11 -9.83
N LEU A 260 -8.38 12.83 -9.91
CA LEU A 260 -9.12 13.05 -11.16
C LEU A 260 -8.32 13.93 -12.13
N ARG A 261 -7.72 15.03 -11.66
CA ARG A 261 -6.83 15.87 -12.47
C ARG A 261 -5.66 15.08 -13.03
N ALA A 262 -5.02 14.25 -12.19
CA ALA A 262 -3.96 13.37 -12.63
C ALA A 262 -4.43 12.36 -13.69
N THR A 263 -5.61 11.76 -13.49
CA THR A 263 -6.23 10.85 -14.47
C THR A 263 -6.47 11.56 -15.80
N LEU A 264 -7.03 12.78 -15.77
CA LEU A 264 -7.30 13.56 -16.98
C LEU A 264 -6.02 14.01 -17.70
N ALA A 265 -4.92 14.21 -16.97
CA ALA A 265 -3.62 14.56 -17.55
C ALA A 265 -2.94 13.36 -18.25
N ARG A 266 -3.16 12.13 -17.77
CA ARG A 266 -2.60 10.89 -18.36
C ARG A 266 -3.66 9.78 -18.49
N PRO A 267 -4.69 9.94 -19.34
CA PRO A 267 -5.91 9.12 -19.28
C PRO A 267 -5.74 7.66 -19.72
N LEU A 268 -4.74 7.34 -20.54
CA LEU A 268 -4.62 5.98 -21.10
C LEU A 268 -3.86 5.02 -20.17
N LEU A 269 -2.65 5.40 -19.76
CA LEU A 269 -1.73 4.55 -18.98
C LEU A 269 -1.34 5.14 -17.62
N GLY A 270 -1.83 6.34 -17.27
CA GLY A 270 -1.58 6.95 -15.97
C GLY A 270 -0.13 7.32 -15.70
N TYR A 271 0.21 7.35 -14.41
CA TYR A 271 1.54 7.66 -13.87
C TYR A 271 2.42 6.43 -13.62
N GLY A 272 1.94 5.24 -13.97
CA GLY A 272 2.56 3.95 -13.69
C GLY A 272 2.07 3.31 -12.38
N PRO A 273 2.32 2.01 -12.18
CA PRO A 273 1.93 1.30 -10.96
C PRO A 273 2.53 1.94 -9.70
N ASP A 274 1.73 2.07 -8.64
CA ASP A 274 2.12 2.64 -7.33
C ASP A 274 2.75 4.06 -7.37
N ASN A 275 2.59 4.79 -8.47
CA ASN A 275 3.18 6.13 -8.68
C ASN A 275 2.22 7.28 -8.31
N PHE A 276 1.21 7.03 -7.46
CA PHE A 276 0.24 8.06 -7.10
C PHE A 276 0.91 9.25 -6.40
N ARG A 277 2.02 9.05 -5.69
CA ARG A 277 2.81 10.13 -5.09
C ARG A 277 3.28 11.17 -6.11
N ALA A 278 3.82 10.70 -7.23
CA ALA A 278 4.24 11.58 -8.33
C ALA A 278 3.05 12.26 -9.01
N ALA A 279 1.92 11.55 -9.13
CA ALA A 279 0.67 12.11 -9.63
C ALA A 279 0.15 13.22 -8.71
N PHE A 280 0.21 13.03 -7.41
CA PHE A 280 -0.22 13.97 -6.39
C PHE A 280 0.64 15.24 -6.42
N ALA A 281 1.97 15.11 -6.39
CA ALA A 281 2.89 16.25 -6.43
C ALA A 281 2.64 17.15 -7.65
N ALA A 282 2.42 16.54 -8.82
CA ALA A 282 2.20 17.27 -10.07
C ALA A 282 0.82 17.97 -10.16
N HIS A 283 -0.19 17.51 -9.40
CA HIS A 283 -1.59 17.94 -9.56
C HIS A 283 -2.24 18.48 -8.28
N ARG A 284 -1.53 18.51 -7.16
CA ARG A 284 -2.01 19.08 -5.90
C ARG A 284 -2.52 20.50 -6.14
N THR A 285 -3.62 20.87 -5.51
CA THR A 285 -4.24 22.19 -5.63
C THR A 285 -4.00 23.04 -4.39
N ILE A 286 -4.05 24.36 -4.50
CA ILE A 286 -3.93 25.28 -3.35
C ILE A 286 -5.05 24.97 -2.33
N ASP A 287 -6.28 24.75 -2.80
CA ASP A 287 -7.44 24.44 -1.95
C ASP A 287 -7.28 23.14 -1.16
N SER A 288 -6.41 22.22 -1.61
CA SER A 288 -6.15 20.96 -0.92
C SER A 288 -5.18 21.10 0.26
N ILE A 289 -4.34 22.15 0.31
CA ILE A 289 -3.30 22.31 1.33
C ILE A 289 -3.88 22.40 2.75
N PRO A 290 -4.93 23.20 3.03
CA PRO A 290 -5.52 23.26 4.38
C PRO A 290 -6.18 21.95 4.82
N LEU A 291 -6.50 21.05 3.89
CA LEU A 291 -7.24 19.82 4.13
C LEU A 291 -6.32 18.60 4.24
N LEU A 292 -5.29 18.52 3.40
CA LEU A 292 -4.36 17.39 3.29
C LEU A 292 -2.98 17.68 3.89
N GLY A 293 -2.68 18.95 4.16
CA GLY A 293 -1.36 19.42 4.52
C GLY A 293 -0.42 19.52 3.31
N VAL A 294 0.83 19.89 3.61
CA VAL A 294 1.91 20.06 2.62
C VAL A 294 2.66 18.76 2.30
N GLY A 295 2.34 17.68 3.03
CA GLY A 295 2.96 16.38 2.84
C GLY A 295 2.50 15.67 1.55
N PRO A 296 3.31 14.74 1.03
CA PRO A 296 2.95 13.91 -0.10
C PRO A 296 1.84 12.90 0.26
N GLN A 297 1.15 12.36 -0.76
CA GLN A 297 0.13 11.32 -0.60
C GLN A 297 0.47 10.13 -1.50
N ALA A 298 0.59 8.93 -0.93
CA ALA A 298 0.96 7.73 -1.67
C ALA A 298 -0.22 7.00 -2.34
N THR A 299 -1.47 7.33 -2.00
CA THR A 299 -2.67 6.71 -2.59
C THR A 299 -3.82 7.70 -2.70
N ALA A 300 -4.79 7.43 -3.58
CA ALA A 300 -6.04 8.20 -3.66
C ALA A 300 -7.05 7.86 -2.55
N HIS A 301 -6.76 6.87 -1.69
CA HIS A 301 -7.72 6.28 -0.74
C HIS A 301 -9.06 5.87 -1.39
N ASN A 302 -9.02 5.47 -2.66
CA ASN A 302 -10.14 4.99 -3.44
C ASN A 302 -9.57 4.18 -4.62
N TRP A 303 -9.81 2.87 -4.65
CA TRP A 303 -9.19 1.99 -5.66
C TRP A 303 -9.54 2.36 -7.11
N ILE A 304 -10.68 3.02 -7.37
CA ILE A 304 -11.08 3.46 -8.72
C ILE A 304 -10.17 4.59 -9.17
N LEU A 305 -10.04 5.62 -8.34
CA LEU A 305 -9.24 6.81 -8.63
C LEU A 305 -7.74 6.50 -8.60
N ASP A 306 -7.34 5.60 -7.71
CA ASP A 306 -5.97 5.13 -7.63
C ASP A 306 -5.59 4.36 -8.91
N ALA A 307 -6.42 3.39 -9.32
CA ALA A 307 -6.21 2.64 -10.57
C ALA A 307 -6.24 3.54 -11.81
N SER A 308 -7.14 4.54 -11.87
CA SER A 308 -7.21 5.47 -13.00
C SER A 308 -6.02 6.42 -13.06
N ALA A 309 -5.52 6.90 -11.93
CA ALA A 309 -4.35 7.78 -11.89
C ALA A 309 -3.05 7.02 -12.17
N THR A 310 -2.93 5.77 -11.72
CA THR A 310 -1.70 4.96 -11.83
C THR A 310 -1.63 4.17 -13.14
N THR A 311 -2.69 3.44 -13.49
CA THR A 311 -2.72 2.55 -14.67
C THR A 311 -3.59 3.07 -15.82
N GLY A 312 -4.16 4.26 -15.65
CA GLY A 312 -5.05 4.89 -16.62
C GLY A 312 -6.42 4.21 -16.70
N MET A 313 -7.27 4.73 -17.60
CA MET A 313 -8.61 4.20 -17.81
C MET A 313 -8.60 2.78 -18.39
N ILE A 314 -7.53 2.38 -19.08
CA ILE A 314 -7.37 1.00 -19.60
C ILE A 314 -7.17 0.04 -18.43
N GLY A 315 -6.29 0.37 -17.48
CA GLY A 315 -6.04 -0.46 -16.30
C GLY A 315 -7.25 -0.51 -15.38
N LEU A 316 -7.92 0.63 -15.17
CA LEU A 316 -9.19 0.67 -14.44
C LEU A 316 -10.26 -0.22 -15.10
N ALA A 317 -10.41 -0.17 -16.42
CA ALA A 317 -11.39 -1.00 -17.13
C ALA A 317 -11.07 -2.50 -17.00
N ALA A 318 -9.80 -2.89 -17.09
CA ALA A 318 -9.37 -4.27 -16.87
C ALA A 318 -9.65 -4.73 -15.43
N LEU A 319 -9.39 -3.87 -14.45
CA LEU A 319 -9.67 -4.14 -13.04
C LEU A 319 -11.19 -4.31 -12.79
N ILE A 320 -12.02 -3.39 -13.28
CA ILE A 320 -13.49 -3.48 -13.18
C ILE A 320 -13.99 -4.77 -13.84
N ALA A 321 -13.47 -5.13 -15.01
CA ALA A 321 -13.86 -6.35 -15.70
C ALA A 321 -13.52 -7.61 -14.87
N LEU A 322 -12.33 -7.65 -14.26
CA LEU A 322 -11.93 -8.72 -13.36
C LEU A 322 -12.82 -8.77 -12.12
N ILE A 323 -13.14 -7.61 -11.52
CA ILE A 323 -13.99 -7.54 -10.33
C ILE A 323 -15.40 -8.04 -10.63
N ALA A 324 -15.98 -7.60 -11.74
CA ALA A 324 -17.31 -8.01 -12.17
C ALA A 324 -17.37 -9.50 -12.46
N ALA A 325 -16.41 -10.03 -13.22
CA ALA A 325 -16.33 -11.47 -13.52
C ALA A 325 -16.10 -12.29 -12.24
N GLY A 326 -15.21 -11.85 -11.36
CA GLY A 326 -14.93 -12.46 -10.07
C GLY A 326 -16.19 -12.56 -9.20
N THR A 327 -16.93 -11.45 -9.09
CA THR A 327 -18.20 -11.38 -8.35
C THR A 327 -19.20 -12.40 -8.90
N ILE A 328 -19.35 -12.48 -10.22
CA ILE A 328 -20.24 -13.46 -10.86
C ILE A 328 -19.81 -14.90 -10.56
N GLU A 329 -18.50 -15.21 -10.63
CA GLU A 329 -18.04 -16.57 -10.37
C GLU A 329 -18.14 -16.98 -8.90
N LEU A 330 -17.86 -16.06 -7.98
CA LEU A 330 -18.06 -16.26 -6.55
C LEU A 330 -19.53 -16.41 -6.20
N TRP A 331 -20.42 -15.65 -6.86
CA TRP A 331 -21.86 -15.83 -6.72
C TRP A 331 -22.33 -17.23 -7.12
N ARG A 332 -21.92 -17.71 -8.30
CA ARG A 332 -22.34 -19.06 -8.70
C ARG A 332 -21.62 -20.14 -7.87
N LEU A 333 -20.45 -19.86 -7.29
CA LEU A 333 -19.83 -20.75 -6.29
C LEU A 333 -20.65 -20.76 -4.99
N ALA A 334 -21.11 -19.61 -4.50
CA ALA A 334 -21.93 -19.50 -3.29
C ALA A 334 -23.27 -20.24 -3.41
N THR A 335 -23.82 -20.33 -4.62
CA THR A 335 -25.06 -21.10 -4.90
C THR A 335 -24.80 -22.60 -5.09
N SER A 336 -23.70 -22.99 -5.74
CA SER A 336 -23.39 -24.41 -6.00
C SER A 336 -22.69 -25.11 -4.83
N ARG A 337 -21.86 -24.40 -4.06
CA ARG A 337 -21.05 -24.91 -2.93
C ARG A 337 -21.07 -23.91 -1.76
N PRO A 338 -22.19 -23.81 -1.02
CA PRO A 338 -22.40 -22.71 -0.07
C PRO A 338 -21.36 -22.64 1.06
N SER A 339 -20.90 -23.79 1.54
CA SER A 339 -19.89 -23.96 2.61
C SER A 339 -18.62 -23.10 2.40
N VAL A 340 -18.20 -22.92 1.15
CA VAL A 340 -17.00 -22.17 0.77
C VAL A 340 -17.31 -20.95 -0.09
N GLY A 341 -18.35 -21.00 -0.93
CA GLY A 341 -18.67 -19.89 -1.82
C GLY A 341 -19.28 -18.70 -1.10
N VAL A 342 -20.11 -18.91 -0.08
CA VAL A 342 -20.68 -17.81 0.72
C VAL A 342 -19.59 -17.01 1.43
N PRO A 343 -18.68 -17.61 2.23
CA PRO A 343 -17.62 -16.82 2.89
C PRO A 343 -16.65 -16.15 1.92
N LEU A 344 -16.36 -16.76 0.77
CA LEU A 344 -15.55 -16.12 -0.27
C LEU A 344 -16.26 -14.93 -0.95
N LEU A 345 -17.57 -14.98 -1.13
CA LEU A 345 -18.32 -13.85 -1.70
C LEU A 345 -18.50 -12.72 -0.68
N LEU A 346 -18.75 -13.03 0.59
CA LEU A 346 -18.98 -12.01 1.61
C LEU A 346 -17.71 -11.24 1.94
N GLY A 347 -16.56 -11.92 2.08
CA GLY A 347 -15.29 -11.21 2.24
C GLY A 347 -14.88 -10.44 0.98
N TRP A 348 -15.29 -10.90 -0.21
CA TRP A 348 -15.05 -10.18 -1.48
C TRP A 348 -15.83 -8.87 -1.55
N ALA A 349 -17.11 -8.91 -1.17
CA ALA A 349 -17.92 -7.71 -1.04
C ALA A 349 -17.33 -6.74 0.00
N ALA A 350 -16.89 -7.24 1.15
CA ALA A 350 -16.25 -6.42 2.16
C ALA A 350 -14.96 -5.75 1.65
N TYR A 351 -14.08 -6.51 1.00
CA TYR A 351 -12.80 -6.04 0.49
C TYR A 351 -12.95 -4.85 -0.47
N TRP A 352 -13.80 -5.01 -1.50
CA TRP A 352 -13.96 -4.00 -2.56
C TRP A 352 -14.76 -2.78 -2.10
N ALA A 353 -15.71 -2.96 -1.18
CA ALA A 353 -16.48 -1.85 -0.64
C ALA A 353 -15.65 -0.99 0.31
N ASP A 354 -14.84 -1.60 1.18
CA ASP A 354 -13.92 -0.88 2.07
C ASP A 354 -12.94 0.00 1.28
N GLY A 355 -12.30 -0.55 0.24
CA GLY A 355 -11.35 0.16 -0.62
C GLY A 355 -11.92 1.31 -1.45
N LEU A 356 -13.25 1.56 -1.44
CA LEU A 356 -13.84 2.73 -2.10
C LEU A 356 -13.51 4.04 -1.36
N VAL A 357 -13.18 3.96 -0.07
CA VAL A 357 -12.94 5.12 0.80
C VAL A 357 -11.71 4.95 1.70
N ALA A 358 -10.89 3.95 1.45
CA ALA A 358 -9.61 3.70 2.12
C ALA A 358 -8.53 3.27 1.12
N ALA A 359 -7.28 3.41 1.56
CA ALA A 359 -6.14 2.88 0.83
C ALA A 359 -6.20 1.35 0.85
N VAL A 360 -5.93 0.72 -0.28
CA VAL A 360 -5.85 -0.74 -0.36
C VAL A 360 -4.63 -1.20 0.43
N SER A 361 -4.86 -1.96 1.50
CA SER A 361 -3.80 -2.47 2.35
C SER A 361 -3.16 -3.71 1.74
N MET A 362 -1.82 -3.72 1.61
CA MET A 362 -1.07 -4.92 1.24
C MET A 362 -1.38 -6.11 2.16
N ALA A 363 -1.72 -5.85 3.43
CA ALA A 363 -2.04 -6.89 4.40
C ALA A 363 -3.43 -7.53 4.22
N ALA A 364 -4.32 -6.92 3.43
CA ALA A 364 -5.60 -7.50 3.02
C ALA A 364 -5.62 -7.93 1.54
N ALA A 365 -4.66 -7.46 0.75
CA ALA A 365 -4.66 -7.59 -0.70
C ALA A 365 -4.48 -9.03 -1.22
N TRP A 366 -4.07 -9.99 -0.38
CA TRP A 366 -4.04 -11.42 -0.69
C TRP A 366 -5.43 -12.01 -0.97
N TYR A 367 -6.49 -11.42 -0.40
CA TYR A 367 -7.81 -12.04 -0.34
C TYR A 367 -8.48 -12.21 -1.72
N PRO A 368 -8.53 -11.18 -2.59
CA PRO A 368 -9.07 -11.33 -3.94
C PRO A 368 -8.43 -12.49 -4.72
N TRP A 369 -7.12 -12.69 -4.60
CA TRP A 369 -6.36 -13.69 -5.34
C TRP A 369 -6.65 -15.12 -4.86
N ILE A 370 -6.74 -15.33 -3.55
CA ILE A 370 -7.19 -16.62 -2.99
C ILE A 370 -8.65 -16.89 -3.35
N ALA A 371 -9.52 -15.87 -3.32
CA ALA A 371 -10.94 -16.04 -3.66
C ALA A 371 -11.13 -16.44 -5.12
N LEU A 372 -10.47 -15.75 -6.06
CA LEU A 372 -10.51 -16.09 -7.48
C LEU A 372 -9.82 -17.41 -7.78
N GLY A 373 -8.67 -17.69 -7.15
CA GLY A 373 -7.95 -18.96 -7.30
C GLY A 373 -8.80 -20.15 -6.84
N SER A 374 -9.48 -20.01 -5.70
CA SER A 374 -10.43 -21.00 -5.18
C SER A 374 -11.63 -21.19 -6.10
N ALA A 375 -12.19 -20.10 -6.64
CA ALA A 375 -13.30 -20.17 -7.59
C ALA A 375 -12.89 -20.93 -8.88
N VAL A 376 -11.71 -20.62 -9.43
CA VAL A 376 -11.16 -21.33 -10.60
C VAL A 376 -10.87 -22.79 -10.28
N ALA A 377 -10.30 -23.10 -9.11
CA ALA A 377 -10.01 -24.47 -8.70
C ALA A 377 -11.26 -25.36 -8.64
N LEU A 378 -12.35 -24.82 -8.06
CA LEU A 378 -13.56 -25.60 -7.80
C LEU A 378 -14.55 -25.61 -8.98
N ARG A 379 -14.44 -24.67 -9.92
CA ARG A 379 -15.39 -24.51 -11.03
C ARG A 379 -14.76 -24.58 -12.43
N GLY A 380 -13.44 -24.49 -12.53
CA GLY A 380 -12.71 -24.66 -13.78
C GLY A 380 -12.69 -26.10 -14.24
N ALA A 381 -12.62 -26.30 -15.56
CA ALA A 381 -12.52 -27.64 -16.15
C ALA A 381 -11.07 -28.14 -16.02
N ARG A 382 -10.86 -29.29 -15.39
CA ARG A 382 -9.55 -29.93 -15.32
C ARG A 382 -9.35 -30.86 -16.50
N PRO A 383 -8.33 -30.63 -17.34
CA PRO A 383 -7.92 -31.61 -18.33
C PRO A 383 -7.55 -32.94 -17.66
N ALA A 384 -7.66 -34.04 -18.39
CA ALA A 384 -7.10 -35.31 -17.94
C ALA A 384 -5.60 -35.12 -17.63
N GLU A 385 -5.16 -35.71 -16.52
CA GLU A 385 -3.74 -35.65 -16.13
C GLU A 385 -2.89 -36.27 -17.24
N SER A 386 -1.86 -35.53 -17.69
CA SER A 386 -0.91 -36.06 -18.66
C SER A 386 0.00 -37.10 -17.99
N ALA A 387 0.58 -38.00 -18.78
CA ALA A 387 1.59 -38.94 -18.28
C ALA A 387 2.70 -38.21 -17.51
N GLU A 388 3.01 -38.71 -16.30
CA GLU A 388 4.00 -38.11 -15.40
C GLU A 388 5.39 -38.15 -16.05
N ARG A 389 6.01 -36.98 -16.18
CA ARG A 389 7.40 -36.86 -16.60
C ARG A 389 8.29 -36.97 -15.38
N ARG A 390 9.24 -37.92 -15.39
CA ARG A 390 10.21 -38.07 -14.31
C ARG A 390 11.22 -36.93 -14.34
N ILE A 391 11.25 -36.14 -13.28
CA ILE A 391 12.31 -35.16 -13.02
C ILE A 391 13.34 -35.80 -12.10
N PRO A 392 14.64 -35.75 -12.42
CA PRO A 392 15.65 -36.31 -11.54
C PRO A 392 15.71 -35.55 -10.22
N ARG A 393 15.87 -36.27 -9.09
CA ARG A 393 15.86 -35.68 -7.74
C ARG A 393 16.87 -34.54 -7.55
N TRP A 394 18.02 -34.62 -8.23
CA TRP A 394 19.02 -33.55 -8.19
C TRP A 394 18.50 -32.24 -8.76
N ALA A 395 17.66 -32.26 -9.80
CA ALA A 395 17.10 -31.04 -10.39
C ALA A 395 16.07 -30.39 -9.46
N ILE A 396 15.28 -31.19 -8.73
CA ILE A 396 14.39 -30.71 -7.67
C ILE A 396 15.19 -30.06 -6.55
N ALA A 397 16.28 -30.70 -6.11
CA ALA A 397 17.16 -30.15 -5.08
C ALA A 397 17.81 -28.83 -5.53
N VAL A 398 18.28 -28.75 -6.78
CA VAL A 398 18.84 -27.52 -7.35
C VAL A 398 17.80 -26.39 -7.38
N LEU A 399 16.57 -26.66 -7.84
CA LEU A 399 15.49 -25.66 -7.84
C LEU A 399 15.14 -25.19 -6.41
N ALA A 400 15.11 -26.09 -5.44
CA ALA A 400 14.88 -25.74 -4.04
C ALA A 400 16.00 -24.85 -3.48
N VAL A 401 17.26 -25.15 -3.80
CA VAL A 401 18.40 -24.32 -3.39
C VAL A 401 18.33 -22.93 -4.04
N ILE A 402 18.03 -22.86 -5.35
CA ILE A 402 17.85 -21.57 -6.05
C ILE A 402 16.74 -20.76 -5.39
N ALA A 403 15.60 -21.38 -5.08
CA ALA A 403 14.49 -20.71 -4.41
C ALA A 403 14.88 -20.17 -3.02
N LEU A 404 15.65 -20.95 -2.23
CA LEU A 404 16.12 -20.51 -0.92
C LEU A 404 17.13 -19.37 -1.01
N VAL A 405 18.06 -19.42 -1.98
CA VAL A 405 19.02 -18.34 -2.22
C VAL A 405 18.29 -17.07 -2.67
N ALA A 406 17.31 -17.20 -3.56
CA ALA A 406 16.50 -16.08 -4.03
C ALA A 406 15.62 -15.49 -2.91
N ALA A 407 15.06 -16.32 -2.02
CA ALA A 407 14.38 -15.84 -0.82
C ALA A 407 15.32 -15.04 0.10
N ALA A 408 16.60 -15.45 0.19
CA ALA A 408 17.60 -14.78 1.00
C ALA A 408 18.06 -13.42 0.42
N THR A 409 17.84 -13.12 -0.86
CA THR A 409 18.27 -11.82 -1.44
C THR A 409 17.51 -10.64 -0.83
N GLY A 410 16.29 -10.87 -0.34
CA GLY A 410 15.51 -9.87 0.39
C GLY A 410 16.17 -9.41 1.71
N ALA A 411 17.11 -10.18 2.26
CA ALA A 411 17.82 -9.83 3.49
C ALA A 411 18.64 -8.54 3.36
N ARG A 412 19.13 -8.21 2.16
CA ARG A 412 19.86 -6.95 1.93
C ARG A 412 18.97 -5.73 2.10
N ALA A 413 17.77 -5.75 1.53
CA ALA A 413 16.78 -4.68 1.70
C ALA A 413 16.33 -4.56 3.17
N PHE A 414 16.21 -5.68 3.88
CA PHE A 414 15.91 -5.68 5.31
C PHE A 414 17.03 -5.01 6.13
N GLN A 415 18.30 -5.33 5.82
CA GLN A 415 19.46 -4.71 6.48
C GLN A 415 19.58 -3.22 6.13
N ALA A 416 19.38 -2.84 4.87
CA ALA A 416 19.40 -1.43 4.45
C ALA A 416 18.36 -0.59 5.22
N ASN A 417 17.16 -1.13 5.41
CA ASN A 417 16.09 -0.47 6.17
C ASN A 417 16.43 -0.28 7.65
N ARG A 418 17.16 -1.22 8.25
CA ARG A 418 17.66 -1.08 9.63
C ARG A 418 18.80 -0.08 9.72
N ASP A 419 19.74 -0.10 8.78
CA ASP A 419 20.79 0.92 8.75
C ASP A 419 20.18 2.31 8.56
N ALA A 420 19.19 2.47 7.69
CA ALA A 420 18.53 3.76 7.48
C ALA A 420 17.83 4.27 8.75
N TRP A 421 17.25 3.37 9.55
CA TRP A 421 16.72 3.72 10.88
C TRP A 421 17.82 4.07 11.88
N SER A 422 18.88 3.27 11.97
CA SER A 422 20.02 3.56 12.84
C SER A 422 20.67 4.90 12.48
N SER A 423 20.70 5.28 11.20
CA SER A 423 21.14 6.60 10.77
C SER A 423 20.25 7.72 11.32
N GLU A 424 18.92 7.56 11.28
CA GLU A 424 17.97 8.54 11.83
C GLU A 424 18.18 8.69 13.34
N GLU A 425 18.24 7.56 14.04
CA GLU A 425 18.39 7.54 15.49
C GLU A 425 19.72 8.16 15.93
N SER A 426 20.85 7.81 15.30
CA SER A 426 22.14 8.45 15.57
C SER A 426 22.09 9.96 15.30
N THR A 427 21.34 10.40 14.27
CA THR A 427 21.14 11.83 13.98
C THR A 427 20.38 12.52 15.11
N HIS A 428 19.30 11.92 15.61
CA HIS A 428 18.52 12.43 16.75
C HIS A 428 19.35 12.51 18.05
N LEU A 429 20.23 11.53 18.27
CA LEU A 429 21.14 11.50 19.41
C LEU A 429 22.35 12.43 19.25
N GLY A 430 22.53 13.03 18.07
CA GLY A 430 23.62 13.95 17.75
C GLY A 430 24.95 13.29 17.38
N ASP A 431 24.99 11.96 17.22
CA ASP A 431 26.16 11.23 16.74
C ASP A 431 26.23 11.23 15.21
N GLN A 432 26.81 12.30 14.67
CA GLN A 432 26.92 12.52 13.22
C GLN A 432 27.85 11.50 12.53
N GLY A 433 28.82 10.93 13.25
CA GLY A 433 29.78 9.96 12.71
C GLY A 433 29.14 8.60 12.50
N GLU A 434 28.37 8.13 13.48
CA GLU A 434 27.57 6.92 13.33
C GLU A 434 26.46 7.10 12.30
N ALA A 435 25.76 8.25 12.33
CA ALA A 435 24.72 8.55 11.35
C ALA A 435 25.22 8.40 9.91
N LEU A 436 26.39 8.98 9.60
CA LEU A 436 27.03 8.81 8.30
C LEU A 436 27.34 7.34 7.98
N THR A 437 27.92 6.61 8.93
CA THR A 437 28.31 5.20 8.74
C THR A 437 27.10 4.32 8.43
N PHE A 438 25.98 4.57 9.10
CA PHE A 438 24.73 3.87 8.85
C PHE A 438 24.09 4.30 7.51
N ALA A 439 24.04 5.60 7.21
CA ALA A 439 23.49 6.10 5.95
C ALA A 439 24.24 5.55 4.72
N ASP A 440 25.57 5.52 4.78
CA ASP A 440 26.43 4.97 3.71
C ASP A 440 26.15 3.47 3.48
N ARG A 441 26.03 2.69 4.57
CA ARG A 441 25.65 1.27 4.49
C ARG A 441 24.26 1.06 3.92
N ALA A 442 23.29 1.90 4.29
CA ALA A 442 21.93 1.82 3.75
C ALA A 442 21.94 2.02 2.22
N ALA A 443 22.58 3.09 1.75
CA ALA A 443 22.70 3.39 0.32
C ALA A 443 23.52 2.33 -0.44
N ALA A 444 24.57 1.77 0.16
CA ALA A 444 25.37 0.71 -0.45
C ALA A 444 24.61 -0.63 -0.57
N ARG A 445 23.71 -0.93 0.38
CA ARG A 445 22.92 -2.17 0.39
C ARG A 445 21.68 -2.09 -0.49
N ASP A 446 21.04 -0.92 -0.57
CA ASP A 446 19.88 -0.65 -1.42
C ASP A 446 19.99 0.75 -2.05
N GLY A 447 20.83 0.86 -3.07
CA GLY A 447 21.04 2.11 -3.81
C GLY A 447 19.89 2.48 -4.76
N GLY A 448 18.82 1.69 -4.82
CA GLY A 448 17.67 1.98 -5.67
C GLY A 448 16.71 3.02 -5.06
N ARG A 449 16.76 3.23 -3.74
CA ARG A 449 15.85 4.12 -3.02
C ARG A 449 16.43 5.51 -2.81
N ALA A 450 15.71 6.51 -3.29
CA ALA A 450 16.08 7.91 -3.11
C ALA A 450 16.26 8.32 -1.64
N ASP A 451 15.41 7.80 -0.73
CA ASP A 451 15.47 8.17 0.68
C ASP A 451 16.81 7.79 1.35
N HIS A 452 17.43 6.68 0.96
CA HIS A 452 18.73 6.28 1.50
C HIS A 452 19.85 7.23 1.06
N TRP A 453 19.81 7.68 -0.19
CA TRP A 453 20.72 8.70 -0.70
C TRP A 453 20.49 10.07 -0.05
N ASN A 454 19.23 10.45 0.18
CA ASN A 454 18.90 11.70 0.87
C ASN A 454 19.41 11.71 2.32
N ARG A 455 19.27 10.59 3.04
CA ARG A 455 19.82 10.41 4.40
C ARG A 455 21.35 10.50 4.41
N LEU A 456 22.01 9.89 3.43
CA LEU A 456 23.46 10.02 3.26
C LEU A 456 23.87 11.48 3.04
N GLY A 457 23.15 12.22 2.20
CA GLY A 457 23.36 13.65 2.00
C GLY A 457 23.22 14.46 3.30
N LEU A 458 22.17 14.21 4.09
CA LEU A 458 21.94 14.88 5.37
C LEU A 458 23.07 14.61 6.37
N ALA A 459 23.51 13.35 6.50
CA ALA A 459 24.60 12.99 7.40
C ALA A 459 25.96 13.59 6.97
N LEU A 460 26.26 13.60 5.66
CA LEU A 460 27.45 14.25 5.11
C LEU A 460 27.46 15.76 5.34
N GLU A 461 26.29 16.39 5.19
CA GLU A 461 26.09 17.82 5.43
C GLU A 461 26.34 18.20 6.89
N ALA A 462 25.84 17.39 7.84
CA ALA A 462 26.07 17.61 9.27
C ALA A 462 27.56 17.58 9.63
N LEU A 463 28.34 16.74 8.93
CA LEU A 463 29.81 16.66 9.06
C LEU A 463 30.57 17.67 8.18
N GLN A 464 29.87 18.62 7.54
CA GLN A 464 30.44 19.64 6.65
C GLN A 464 31.19 19.05 5.43
N ARG A 465 30.92 17.81 5.04
CA ARG A 465 31.44 17.17 3.82
C ARG A 465 30.61 17.59 2.60
N ARG A 466 30.71 18.88 2.27
CA ARG A 466 29.77 19.57 1.37
C ARG A 466 29.76 19.04 -0.06
N SER A 467 30.91 18.65 -0.63
CA SER A 467 30.98 18.06 -1.98
C SER A 467 30.27 16.73 -2.05
N ASP A 468 30.57 15.86 -1.09
CA ASP A 468 30.04 14.49 -1.05
C ASP A 468 28.52 14.53 -0.80
N ALA A 469 28.04 15.49 0.00
CA ALA A 469 26.63 15.71 0.22
C ALA A 469 25.90 16.09 -1.09
N VAL A 470 26.51 16.93 -1.94
CA VAL A 470 25.95 17.25 -3.27
C VAL A 470 25.80 15.99 -4.12
N ASP A 471 26.82 15.12 -4.14
CA ASP A 471 26.77 13.88 -4.92
C ASP A 471 25.68 12.93 -4.39
N ALA A 472 25.55 12.77 -3.08
CA ALA A 472 24.48 11.98 -2.46
C ALA A 472 23.08 12.54 -2.77
N TYR A 473 22.88 13.87 -2.68
CA TYR A 473 21.60 14.47 -3.05
C TYR A 473 21.31 14.39 -4.55
N ARG A 474 22.31 14.44 -5.43
CA ARG A 474 22.12 14.18 -6.86
C ARG A 474 21.59 12.78 -7.09
N GLU A 475 22.14 11.78 -6.42
CA GLU A 475 21.62 10.41 -6.45
C GLU A 475 20.18 10.33 -5.93
N ALA A 476 19.85 11.02 -4.83
CA ALA A 476 18.48 11.09 -4.32
C ALA A 476 17.51 11.66 -5.38
N THR A 477 17.87 12.76 -6.05
CA THR A 477 17.04 13.36 -7.12
C THR A 477 16.94 12.48 -8.37
N ARG A 478 17.97 11.68 -8.66
CA ARG A 478 17.96 10.72 -9.78
C ARG A 478 17.00 9.56 -9.53
N HIS A 479 16.93 9.10 -8.28
CA HIS A 479 16.10 7.97 -7.84
C HIS A 479 14.70 8.38 -7.36
N GLY A 480 14.45 9.66 -7.12
CA GLY A 480 13.17 10.20 -6.67
C GLY A 480 12.93 11.59 -7.25
N PRO A 481 12.80 11.72 -8.59
CA PRO A 481 12.75 13.02 -9.26
C PRO A 481 11.46 13.80 -8.98
N TYR A 482 10.45 13.18 -8.36
CA TYR A 482 9.16 13.78 -8.04
C TYR A 482 9.02 14.21 -6.56
N GLU A 483 10.14 14.26 -5.83
CA GLU A 483 10.17 14.76 -4.45
C GLU A 483 10.80 16.15 -4.39
N ALA A 484 9.96 17.16 -4.16
CA ALA A 484 10.41 18.55 -4.04
C ALA A 484 11.47 18.73 -2.93
N VAL A 485 11.38 17.94 -1.85
CA VAL A 485 12.35 17.96 -0.74
C VAL A 485 13.75 17.53 -1.19
N TYR A 486 13.88 16.54 -2.07
CA TYR A 486 15.20 16.08 -2.53
C TYR A 486 15.88 17.14 -3.40
N TRP A 487 15.12 17.80 -4.28
CA TRP A 487 15.61 18.94 -5.06
C TRP A 487 15.98 20.14 -4.18
N ALA A 488 15.18 20.43 -3.15
CA ALA A 488 15.44 21.48 -2.18
C ALA A 488 16.74 21.23 -1.39
N ASN A 489 16.99 19.99 -0.98
CA ASN A 489 18.22 19.60 -0.29
C ASN A 489 19.45 19.71 -1.21
N LEU A 490 19.34 19.22 -2.45
CA LEU A 490 20.39 19.40 -3.46
C LEU A 490 20.71 20.88 -3.69
N ALA A 491 19.70 21.73 -3.84
CA ALA A 491 19.88 23.16 -4.08
C ALA A 491 20.60 23.86 -2.92
N ARG A 492 20.22 23.55 -1.67
CA ARG A 492 20.91 24.05 -0.47
C ARG A 492 22.37 23.61 -0.44
N ALA A 493 22.65 22.34 -0.74
CA ALA A 493 24.01 21.81 -0.78
C ALA A 493 24.86 22.49 -1.87
N LEU A 494 24.31 22.65 -3.08
CA LEU A 494 24.96 23.35 -4.19
C LEU A 494 25.29 24.80 -3.83
N THR A 495 24.36 25.49 -3.15
CA THR A 495 24.57 26.88 -2.69
C THR A 495 25.81 27.03 -1.80
N ARG A 496 26.07 26.05 -0.93
CA ARG A 496 27.23 26.06 -0.03
C ARG A 496 28.57 25.80 -0.73
N VAL A 497 28.57 25.21 -1.92
CA VAL A 497 29.78 24.90 -2.71
C VAL A 497 29.96 25.81 -3.93
N ALA A 498 28.97 26.66 -4.24
CA ALA A 498 28.98 27.54 -5.40
C ALA A 498 30.01 28.67 -5.29
N GLY A 499 30.19 29.24 -4.09
CA GLY A 499 31.11 30.36 -3.89
C GLY A 499 30.79 31.55 -4.81
N SER A 500 31.78 31.99 -5.57
CA SER A 500 31.65 33.10 -6.55
C SER A 500 31.54 32.65 -8.00
N ASP A 501 31.51 31.34 -8.25
CA ASP A 501 31.42 30.76 -9.58
C ASP A 501 29.99 30.93 -10.15
N PRO A 502 29.78 31.72 -11.21
CA PRO A 502 28.45 31.96 -11.79
C PRO A 502 27.75 30.66 -12.21
N ASP A 503 28.47 29.71 -12.78
CA ASP A 503 27.88 28.48 -13.31
C ASP A 503 27.34 27.61 -12.16
N ARG A 504 28.08 27.52 -11.05
CA ARG A 504 27.63 26.78 -9.86
C ARG A 504 26.47 27.46 -9.14
N ARG A 505 26.38 28.80 -9.21
CA ARG A 505 25.23 29.54 -8.67
C ARG A 505 23.98 29.27 -9.50
N ASP A 506 24.13 29.21 -10.82
CA ASP A 506 23.04 28.87 -11.73
C ASP A 506 22.59 27.42 -11.55
N ASP A 507 23.50 26.47 -11.30
CA ASP A 507 23.17 25.08 -10.93
C ASP A 507 22.31 25.01 -9.65
N ALA A 508 22.66 25.77 -8.61
CA ALA A 508 21.90 25.81 -7.36
C ALA A 508 20.49 26.39 -7.57
N ILE A 509 20.36 27.47 -8.36
CA ILE A 509 19.05 28.04 -8.73
C ILE A 509 18.25 27.05 -9.58
N ALA A 510 18.89 26.34 -10.51
CA ALA A 510 18.23 25.34 -11.36
C ALA A 510 17.66 24.19 -10.52
N ALA A 511 18.43 23.67 -9.56
CA ALA A 511 17.93 22.64 -8.63
C ALA A 511 16.75 23.14 -7.78
N ALA A 512 16.81 24.39 -7.28
CA ALA A 512 15.70 24.97 -6.53
C ALA A 512 14.45 25.21 -7.39
N ARG A 513 14.61 25.64 -8.65
CA ARG A 513 13.51 25.72 -9.63
C ARG A 513 12.93 24.35 -9.93
N GLN A 514 13.75 23.31 -9.96
CA GLN A 514 13.22 21.96 -10.16
C GLN A 514 12.31 21.53 -9.01
N ALA A 515 12.60 21.93 -7.76
CA ALA A 515 11.71 21.69 -6.63
C ALA A 515 10.33 22.35 -6.82
N THR A 516 10.26 23.57 -7.39
CA THR A 516 8.99 24.26 -7.67
C THR A 516 8.26 23.72 -8.90
N ILE A 517 8.98 23.12 -9.86
CA ILE A 517 8.37 22.46 -11.02
C ILE A 517 7.74 21.13 -10.61
N VAL A 518 8.43 20.37 -9.76
CA VAL A 518 7.99 19.05 -9.29
C VAL A 518 6.70 19.16 -8.49
N ASP A 519 6.62 20.14 -7.60
CA ASP A 519 5.41 20.43 -6.83
C ASP A 519 5.22 21.95 -6.69
N PRO A 520 4.44 22.58 -7.60
CA PRO A 520 4.21 24.03 -7.61
C PRO A 520 3.39 24.57 -6.44
N ASN A 521 2.88 23.68 -5.60
CA ASN A 521 2.07 24.00 -4.43
C ASN A 521 2.75 23.51 -3.14
N ALA A 522 4.00 23.05 -3.21
CA ALA A 522 4.84 22.76 -2.05
C ALA A 522 5.57 24.03 -1.58
N PRO A 523 5.35 24.52 -0.35
CA PRO A 523 6.06 25.70 0.14
C PRO A 523 7.58 25.52 0.11
N VAL A 524 8.08 24.31 0.40
CA VAL A 524 9.53 24.03 0.52
C VAL A 524 10.32 24.41 -0.73
N GLY A 525 9.80 24.18 -1.94
CA GLY A 525 10.51 24.54 -3.18
C GLY A 525 10.65 26.06 -3.32
N HIS A 526 9.55 26.78 -3.06
CA HIS A 526 9.51 28.24 -3.14
C HIS A 526 10.36 28.90 -2.05
N VAL A 527 10.35 28.34 -0.83
CA VAL A 527 11.20 28.79 0.29
C VAL A 527 12.68 28.69 -0.10
N VAL A 528 13.11 27.52 -0.57
CA VAL A 528 14.51 27.31 -0.93
C VAL A 528 14.94 28.17 -2.11
N LEU A 529 14.09 28.30 -3.13
CA LEU A 529 14.41 29.16 -4.27
C LEU A 529 14.54 30.63 -3.85
N ALA A 530 13.68 31.11 -2.94
CA ALA A 530 13.78 32.45 -2.41
C ALA A 530 15.07 32.65 -1.58
N GLU A 531 15.40 31.72 -0.69
CA GLU A 531 16.62 31.78 0.14
C GLU A 531 17.89 31.84 -0.71
N ILE A 532 17.98 30.98 -1.73
CA ILE A 532 19.12 30.92 -2.64
C ILE A 532 19.19 32.16 -3.52
N ALA A 533 18.04 32.67 -4.00
CA ALA A 533 17.97 33.90 -4.76
C ALA A 533 18.47 35.10 -3.94
N ILE A 534 18.13 35.20 -2.65
CA ILE A 534 18.69 36.21 -1.73
C ILE A 534 20.21 36.06 -1.64
N ALA A 535 20.70 34.83 -1.42
CA ALA A 535 22.14 34.57 -1.26
C ALA A 535 22.97 34.97 -2.49
N PHE A 536 22.37 34.95 -3.69
CA PHE A 536 23.03 35.33 -4.93
C PHE A 536 22.62 36.70 -5.49
N GLY A 537 21.87 37.52 -4.74
CA GLY A 537 21.47 38.87 -5.14
C GLY A 537 20.44 38.91 -6.28
N ARG A 538 19.64 37.85 -6.45
CA ARG A 538 18.54 37.77 -7.43
C ARG A 538 17.24 38.26 -6.79
N CYS A 539 17.19 39.54 -6.41
CA CYS A 539 16.17 40.07 -5.51
C CYS A 539 14.73 39.99 -6.03
N GLU A 540 14.49 40.19 -7.34
CA GLU A 540 13.15 40.05 -7.92
C GLU A 540 12.63 38.60 -7.82
N LEU A 541 13.49 37.64 -8.14
CA LEU A 541 13.18 36.22 -7.99
C LEU A 541 12.93 35.86 -6.53
N ALA A 542 13.77 36.35 -5.62
CA ALA A 542 13.61 36.15 -4.18
C ALA A 542 12.24 36.61 -3.68
N LEU A 543 11.82 37.82 -4.09
CA LEU A 543 10.55 38.39 -3.64
C LEU A 543 9.36 37.59 -4.20
N SER A 544 9.37 37.27 -5.50
CA SER A 544 8.32 36.47 -6.15
C SER A 544 8.11 35.14 -5.43
N GLU A 545 9.19 34.41 -5.18
CA GLU A 545 9.14 33.06 -4.60
C GLU A 545 8.83 33.10 -3.09
N ALA A 546 9.32 34.09 -2.35
CA ALA A 546 8.97 34.28 -0.95
C ALA A 546 7.48 34.61 -0.77
N THR A 547 6.93 35.47 -1.63
CA THR A 547 5.50 35.79 -1.64
C THR A 547 4.67 34.56 -2.01
N ARG A 548 5.14 33.75 -2.97
CA ARG A 548 4.47 32.49 -3.31
C ARG A 548 4.47 31.51 -2.14
N ALA A 549 5.59 31.30 -1.46
CA ALA A 549 5.67 30.46 -0.26
C ALA A 549 4.69 30.93 0.83
N ALA A 550 4.66 32.22 1.13
CA ALA A 550 3.75 32.81 2.12
C ALA A 550 2.26 32.67 1.75
N SER A 551 1.94 32.62 0.45
CA SER A 551 0.57 32.37 -0.02
C SER A 551 0.12 30.90 0.12
N LEU A 552 1.07 29.97 0.18
CA LEU A 552 0.79 28.53 0.29
C LEU A 552 0.73 28.06 1.75
N GLU A 553 1.61 28.59 2.61
CA GLU A 553 1.67 28.24 4.02
C GLU A 553 2.03 29.46 4.89
N PRO A 554 1.27 29.74 5.96
CA PRO A 554 1.60 30.81 6.90
C PRO A 554 2.99 30.61 7.54
N GLY A 555 3.61 31.70 8.02
CA GLY A 555 4.89 31.65 8.74
C GLY A 555 6.11 32.06 7.93
N HIS A 556 5.93 32.46 6.67
CA HIS A 556 7.01 32.88 5.77
C HIS A 556 7.19 34.41 5.65
N ASP A 557 6.52 35.21 6.49
CA ASP A 557 6.58 36.69 6.43
C ASP A 557 8.01 37.24 6.62
N ALA A 558 8.80 36.60 7.49
CA ALA A 558 10.19 36.96 7.69
C ALA A 558 11.04 36.75 6.43
N LEU A 559 10.74 35.71 5.64
CA LEU A 559 11.39 35.46 4.37
C LEU A 559 11.01 36.52 3.33
N VAL A 560 9.74 36.93 3.29
CA VAL A 560 9.27 38.04 2.44
C VAL A 560 10.00 39.34 2.79
N GLY A 561 10.11 39.68 4.08
CA GLY A 561 10.83 40.87 4.53
C GLY A 561 12.33 40.86 4.18
N ARG A 562 12.98 39.69 4.28
CA ARG A 562 14.37 39.50 3.82
C ARG A 562 14.50 39.67 2.30
N ALA A 563 13.54 39.17 1.53
CA ALA A 563 13.53 39.31 0.08
C ALA A 563 13.31 40.77 -0.36
N GLN A 564 12.43 41.52 0.32
CA GLN A 564 12.20 42.95 0.08
C GLN A 564 13.42 43.82 0.38
N SER A 565 14.26 43.40 1.33
CA SER A 565 15.47 44.11 1.74
C SER A 565 16.72 43.66 0.98
N CYS A 566 16.59 42.70 0.06
CA CYS A 566 17.65 42.29 -0.86
C CYS A 566 18.06 43.47 -1.74
N ARG A 567 19.37 43.69 -1.90
CA ARG A 567 19.97 44.78 -2.66
C ARG A 567 20.95 44.28 -3.68
#